data_AF-A0A060YAZ1-F1
#
_entry.id   AF-A0A060YAZ1-F1
#
_cell.length_a   1.000
_cell.length_b   1.000
_cell.length_c   1.000
_cell.angle_alpha   90.00
_cell.angle_beta   90.00
_cell.angle_gamma   90.00
#
_symmetry.space_group_name_H-M   'P 1'
#
loop_
_entity.id
_entity.type
_entity.pdbx_description
1 polymer ?
#
loop_
_entity_poly.entity_id
_entity_poly.type
_entity_poly.pdbx_seq_one_letter_code
_entity_poly.pdbx_strand_id
1 'polypeptide(L)'
;MKKKKKKNWRRVCERTTRTRCDLTGSNLRYLGVYVLRVQASADGVNSHWVNKDFCPHKNASLGPPSRVEMAPVGNLLNVTISDPLTSTQHSMKEHVLFLYYRILYWSRSDDPQ
;
A
#
# COMPACT_ATOMS: atom_id res chain seq x y z
N MET A 1 28.10 -3.28 27.90
CA MET A 1 27.15 -4.07 27.06
C MET A 1 25.81 -3.33 26.98
N LYS A 2 25.40 -2.83 25.80
CA LYS A 2 24.08 -2.16 25.66
C LYS A 2 22.96 -3.20 25.76
N LYS A 3 22.11 -3.13 26.80
CA LYS A 3 20.90 -3.96 26.92
C LYS A 3 20.05 -3.80 25.64
N LYS A 4 19.88 -4.87 24.87
CA LYS A 4 18.95 -4.90 23.73
C LYS A 4 17.54 -4.60 24.27
N LYS A 5 16.94 -3.48 23.87
CA LYS A 5 15.52 -3.19 24.17
C LYS A 5 14.68 -4.38 23.69
N LYS A 6 13.82 -4.94 24.56
CA LYS A 6 12.84 -5.95 24.16
C LYS A 6 11.97 -5.34 23.06
N LYS A 7 11.95 -5.97 21.88
CA LYS A 7 11.04 -5.60 20.80
C LYS A 7 9.65 -6.09 21.18
N ASN A 8 8.71 -5.16 21.37
CA ASN A 8 7.30 -5.50 21.60
C ASN A 8 6.67 -5.88 20.26
N TRP A 9 6.25 -7.14 20.13
CA TRP A 9 5.57 -7.63 18.92
C TRP A 9 4.06 -7.45 19.05
N ARG A 10 3.41 -6.92 18.01
CA ARG A 10 1.95 -6.84 17.91
C ARG A 10 1.43 -8.08 17.18
N ARG A 11 0.47 -8.78 17.78
CA ARG A 11 -0.28 -9.87 17.11
C ARG A 11 -1.34 -9.26 16.20
N VAL A 12 -1.53 -9.84 15.01
CA VAL A 12 -2.52 -9.38 14.02
C VAL A 12 -3.48 -10.50 13.66
N CYS A 13 -3.00 -11.55 12.97
CA CYS A 13 -3.76 -12.78 12.77
C CYS A 13 -3.26 -13.84 13.75
N GLU A 14 -4.16 -14.38 14.58
CA GLU A 14 -3.84 -15.42 15.57
C GLU A 14 -4.70 -16.65 15.31
N ARG A 15 -4.09 -17.85 15.44
CA ARG A 15 -4.77 -19.15 15.31
C ARG A 15 -5.64 -19.26 14.05
N THR A 16 -5.16 -18.70 12.94
CA THR A 16 -5.84 -18.82 11.65
C THR A 16 -5.33 -20.05 10.89
N THR A 17 -6.23 -20.76 10.23
CA THR A 17 -5.88 -21.83 9.28
C THR A 17 -5.55 -21.29 7.89
N ARG A 18 -5.74 -19.98 7.65
CA ARG A 18 -5.45 -19.33 6.37
C ARG A 18 -3.95 -19.12 6.21
N THR A 19 -3.47 -19.24 4.98
CA THR A 19 -2.08 -18.92 4.60
C THR A 19 -1.87 -17.44 4.24
N ARG A 20 -2.83 -16.58 4.61
CA ARG A 20 -2.81 -15.13 4.37
C ARG A 20 -3.31 -14.35 5.58
N CYS A 21 -2.75 -13.17 5.79
CA CYS A 21 -3.13 -12.25 6.86
C CYS A 21 -3.24 -10.83 6.32
N ASP A 22 -4.35 -10.16 6.59
CA ASP A 22 -4.54 -8.74 6.26
C ASP A 22 -3.96 -7.87 7.39
N LEU A 23 -2.99 -7.03 7.04
CA LEU A 23 -2.31 -6.13 7.97
C LEU A 23 -2.85 -4.71 7.92
N THR A 24 -3.89 -4.42 7.13
CA THR A 24 -4.44 -3.06 6.94
C THR A 24 -4.83 -2.41 8.27
N GLY A 25 -5.49 -3.15 9.17
CA GLY A 25 -5.86 -2.68 10.52
C GLY A 25 -4.69 -2.54 11.51
N SER A 26 -3.46 -2.78 11.07
CA SER A 26 -2.26 -2.67 11.92
C SER A 26 -1.72 -1.25 12.02
N ASN A 27 -2.32 -0.27 11.35
CA ASN A 27 -1.91 1.14 11.34
C ASN A 27 -0.40 1.31 11.06
N LEU A 28 0.10 0.57 10.07
CA LEU A 28 1.47 0.70 9.62
C LEU A 28 1.63 2.06 8.92
N ARG A 29 2.61 2.86 9.37
CA ARG A 29 2.96 4.14 8.76
C ARG A 29 3.62 3.89 7.41
N TYR A 30 3.26 4.68 6.40
CA TYR A 30 3.76 4.52 5.04
C TYR A 30 5.29 4.65 4.95
N LEU A 31 5.87 5.65 5.63
CA LEU A 31 7.32 5.87 5.76
C LEU A 31 7.95 5.08 6.93
N GLY A 32 7.41 3.91 7.25
CA GLY A 32 7.90 3.02 8.31
C GLY A 32 8.78 1.88 7.78
N VAL A 33 9.54 1.28 8.69
CA VAL A 33 10.29 0.03 8.48
C VAL A 33 9.80 -0.99 9.51
N TYR A 34 9.32 -2.13 9.03
CA TYR A 34 8.72 -3.17 9.85
C TYR A 34 9.42 -4.51 9.63
N VAL A 35 9.43 -5.33 10.68
CA VAL A 35 9.71 -6.75 10.58
C VAL A 35 8.40 -7.47 10.83
N LEU A 36 7.92 -8.20 9.84
CA LEU A 36 6.77 -9.10 9.94
C LEU A 36 7.28 -10.50 10.30
N ARG A 37 6.48 -11.26 11.02
CA ARG A 37 6.83 -12.65 11.32
C ARG A 37 5.61 -13.56 11.44
N VAL A 38 5.81 -14.82 11.09
CA VAL A 38 4.79 -15.87 11.19
C VAL A 38 5.41 -17.13 11.79
N GLN A 39 4.62 -17.88 12.53
CA GLN A 39 4.90 -19.27 12.90
C GLN A 39 3.65 -20.10 12.62
N ALA A 40 3.84 -21.36 12.27
CA ALA A 40 2.79 -22.37 12.25
C ALA A 40 2.73 -23.12 13.60
N SER A 41 1.54 -23.60 13.92
CA SER A 41 1.25 -24.42 15.10
C SER A 41 0.46 -25.66 14.67
N ALA A 42 0.87 -26.84 15.13
CA ALA A 42 0.19 -28.11 14.91
C ALA A 42 0.36 -28.99 16.16
N ASP A 43 -0.72 -29.62 16.63
CA ASP A 43 -0.71 -30.56 17.76
C ASP A 43 0.00 -30.07 19.02
N GLY A 44 -0.18 -28.78 19.36
CA GLY A 44 0.46 -28.14 20.52
C GLY A 44 1.93 -27.77 20.32
N VAL A 45 2.52 -28.11 19.17
CA VAL A 45 3.90 -27.77 18.80
C VAL A 45 3.92 -26.54 17.90
N ASN A 46 4.90 -25.67 18.13
CA ASN A 46 5.13 -24.46 17.34
C ASN A 46 6.40 -24.58 16.52
N SER A 47 6.33 -24.19 15.25
CA SER A 47 7.51 -23.98 14.42
C SER A 47 8.32 -22.74 14.86
N HIS A 48 9.53 -22.60 14.32
CA HIS A 48 10.30 -21.37 14.47
C HIS A 48 9.62 -20.20 13.75
N TRP A 49 9.84 -18.98 14.27
CA TRP A 49 9.39 -17.76 13.59
C TRP A 49 10.18 -17.52 12.30
N VAL A 50 9.48 -17.34 11.19
CA VAL A 50 10.05 -16.82 9.94
C VAL A 50 9.79 -15.32 9.89
N ASN A 51 10.85 -14.54 9.61
CA ASN A 51 10.78 -13.08 9.57
C ASN A 51 10.86 -12.54 8.13
N LYS A 52 10.25 -11.38 7.88
CA LYS A 52 10.33 -10.65 6.61
C LYS A 52 10.36 -9.14 6.87
N ASP A 53 11.29 -8.45 6.24
CA ASP A 53 11.33 -6.98 6.29
C ASP A 53 10.29 -6.40 5.32
N PHE A 54 9.61 -5.33 5.75
CA PHE A 54 8.58 -4.65 4.99
C PHE A 54 8.64 -3.14 5.20
N CYS A 55 8.77 -2.40 4.11
CA CYS A 55 8.74 -0.94 4.04
C CYS A 55 7.63 -0.53 3.07
N PRO A 56 6.49 0.00 3.50
CA PRO A 56 5.37 0.29 2.60
C PRO A 56 5.77 1.19 1.42
N HIS A 57 6.52 2.27 1.66
CA HIS A 57 7.00 3.16 0.60
C HIS A 57 7.93 2.52 -0.45
N LYS A 58 8.52 1.35 -0.16
CA LYS A 58 9.39 0.62 -1.10
C LYS A 58 8.72 -0.62 -1.69
N ASN A 59 7.86 -1.27 -0.92
CA ASN A 59 7.35 -2.60 -1.22
C ASN A 59 5.86 -2.61 -1.58
N ALA A 60 5.11 -1.58 -1.23
CA ALA A 60 3.71 -1.48 -1.60
C ALA A 60 3.56 -0.77 -2.95
N SER A 61 2.63 -1.26 -3.77
CA SER A 61 2.21 -0.56 -4.98
C SER A 61 1.30 0.61 -4.63
N LEU A 62 1.46 1.73 -5.34
CA LEU A 62 0.50 2.83 -5.30
C LEU A 62 -0.62 2.56 -6.30
N GLY A 63 -1.87 2.71 -5.86
CA GLY A 63 -3.04 2.55 -6.73
C GLY A 63 -3.17 3.68 -7.76
N PRO A 64 -4.08 3.54 -8.73
CA PRO A 64 -4.36 4.59 -9.71
C PRO A 64 -4.98 5.83 -9.04
N PRO A 65 -5.06 6.97 -9.77
CA PRO A 65 -5.94 8.07 -9.39
C PRO A 65 -7.35 7.56 -9.08
N SER A 66 -7.98 8.07 -8.03
CA SER A 66 -9.33 7.62 -7.65
C SER A 66 -10.40 8.02 -8.66
N ARG A 67 -10.16 9.09 -9.40
CA ARG A 67 -11.03 9.59 -10.45
C ARG A 67 -10.25 10.40 -11.47
N VAL A 68 -10.61 10.24 -12.74
CA VAL A 68 -10.16 11.07 -13.85
C VAL A 68 -11.41 11.53 -14.59
N GLU A 69 -11.64 12.84 -14.61
CA GLU A 69 -12.79 13.47 -15.26
C GLU A 69 -12.33 14.39 -16.37
N MET A 70 -13.08 14.39 -17.46
CA MET A 70 -12.82 15.23 -18.62
C MET A 70 -14.06 16.02 -18.97
N ALA A 71 -13.90 17.32 -19.21
CA ALA A 71 -14.99 18.19 -19.62
C ALA A 71 -14.54 19.12 -20.74
N PRO A 72 -15.31 19.25 -21.84
CA PRO A 72 -15.02 20.23 -22.87
C PRO A 72 -15.25 21.65 -22.33
N VAL A 73 -14.32 22.56 -22.62
CA VAL A 73 -14.42 23.98 -22.28
C VAL A 73 -14.03 24.79 -23.52
N GLY A 74 -15.02 25.11 -24.35
CA GLY A 74 -14.78 25.71 -25.66
C GLY A 74 -13.97 24.78 -26.57
N ASN A 75 -12.79 25.25 -26.98
CA ASN A 75 -11.82 24.46 -27.75
C ASN A 75 -10.76 23.77 -26.88
N LEU A 76 -10.90 23.81 -25.55
CA LEU A 76 -10.01 23.17 -24.59
C LEU A 76 -10.67 21.93 -23.97
N LEU A 77 -9.84 21.03 -23.46
CA LEU A 77 -10.27 19.89 -22.65
C LEU A 77 -9.77 20.11 -21.22
N ASN A 78 -10.69 20.25 -20.27
CA ASN A 78 -10.35 20.27 -18.86
C ASN A 78 -10.17 18.83 -18.36
N VAL A 79 -9.04 18.53 -17.72
CA VAL A 79 -8.72 17.21 -17.17
C VAL A 79 -8.53 17.33 -15.67
N THR A 80 -9.45 16.77 -14.91
CA THR A 80 -9.44 16.77 -13.44
C THR A 80 -9.00 15.40 -12.95
N ILE A 81 -7.86 15.33 -12.25
CA ILE A 81 -7.31 14.09 -11.68
C ILE A 81 -7.40 14.17 -10.16
N SER A 82 -8.06 13.20 -9.55
CA SER A 82 -8.16 13.07 -8.09
C SER A 82 -7.09 12.12 -7.54
N ASP A 83 -6.58 12.41 -6.35
CA ASP A 83 -5.52 11.62 -5.74
C ASP A 83 -5.90 10.13 -5.56
N PRO A 84 -4.93 9.20 -5.65
CA PRO A 84 -5.10 7.85 -5.12
C PRO A 84 -5.50 7.91 -3.65
N LEU A 85 -6.31 6.95 -3.22
CA LEU A 85 -6.83 6.92 -1.85
C LEU A 85 -6.22 5.76 -1.06
N THR A 86 -6.10 5.98 0.25
CA THR A 86 -5.84 4.95 1.25
C THR A 86 -7.05 4.02 1.42
N SER A 87 -6.87 2.92 2.14
CA SER A 87 -7.98 2.02 2.52
C SER A 87 -9.07 2.69 3.36
N THR A 88 -8.77 3.84 3.96
CA THR A 88 -9.69 4.66 4.76
C THR A 88 -10.15 5.93 4.02
N GLN A 89 -9.99 5.97 2.69
CA GLN A 89 -10.45 7.06 1.82
C GLN A 89 -9.74 8.42 1.99
N HIS A 90 -8.58 8.46 2.65
CA HIS A 90 -7.73 9.67 2.69
C HIS A 90 -6.80 9.75 1.48
N SER A 91 -6.38 10.96 1.10
CA SER A 91 -5.45 11.18 -0.02
C SER A 91 -4.07 10.58 0.25
N MET A 92 -3.57 9.79 -0.70
CA MET A 92 -2.20 9.26 -0.64
C MET A 92 -1.12 10.34 -0.78
N LYS A 93 -1.47 11.55 -1.25
CA LYS A 93 -0.55 12.68 -1.34
C LYS A 93 0.01 13.10 0.04
N GLU A 94 -0.72 12.82 1.12
CA GLU A 94 -0.27 13.08 2.50
C GLU A 94 0.85 12.12 2.95
N HIS A 95 1.02 11.00 2.26
CA HIS A 95 1.98 9.96 2.60
C HIS A 95 3.13 9.83 1.58
N VAL A 96 2.84 10.13 0.31
CA VAL A 96 3.81 10.06 -0.80
C VAL A 96 4.39 11.45 -1.04
N LEU A 97 5.65 11.65 -0.62
CA LEU A 97 6.33 12.95 -0.72
C LEU A 97 6.42 13.50 -2.16
N PHE A 98 6.53 12.61 -3.15
CA PHE A 98 6.67 12.98 -4.56
C PHE A 98 5.65 12.22 -5.41
N LEU A 99 4.43 12.75 -5.48
CA LEU A 99 3.37 12.21 -6.32
C LEU A 99 3.24 13.07 -7.59
N TYR A 100 3.47 12.46 -8.74
CA TYR A 100 3.31 13.08 -10.05
C TYR A 100 2.49 12.18 -10.97
N TYR A 101 1.73 12.79 -11.88
CA TYR A 101 0.94 12.07 -12.87
C TYR A 101 1.62 12.17 -14.23
N ARG A 102 1.75 11.03 -14.90
CA ARG A 102 2.05 10.99 -16.32
C ARG A 102 0.73 10.94 -17.08
N ILE A 103 0.41 12.02 -17.78
CA ILE A 103 -0.81 12.12 -18.58
C ILE A 103 -0.48 11.62 -20.00
N LEU A 104 -1.24 10.63 -20.46
CA LEU A 104 -1.22 10.14 -21.83
C LEU A 104 -2.56 10.50 -22.47
N TYR A 105 -2.50 11.16 -23.61
CA TYR A 105 -3.67 11.61 -24.38
C TYR A 105 -3.53 11.08 -25.81
N TRP A 106 -4.64 10.64 -26.39
CA TRP A 106 -4.73 10.17 -27.76
C TRP A 106 -6.08 10.56 -28.36
N SER A 107 -6.10 10.80 -29.67
CA SER A 107 -7.34 10.96 -30.44
C SER A 107 -7.60 9.69 -31.25
N ARG A 108 -8.85 9.49 -31.69
CA ARG A 108 -9.21 8.31 -32.50
C ARG A 108 -8.44 8.23 -33.82
N SER A 109 -7.96 9.37 -34.33
CA SER A 109 -7.11 9.46 -35.52
C SER A 109 -5.67 8.98 -35.30
N ASP A 110 -5.23 8.83 -34.05
CA ASP A 110 -3.86 8.45 -33.68
C ASP A 110 -3.74 6.96 -33.32
N ASP A 111 -4.84 6.18 -33.42
CA ASP A 111 -4.85 4.75 -33.12
C ASP A 111 -4.35 3.98 -34.36
N PRO A 112 -3.20 3.28 -34.31
CA PRO A 112 -2.74 2.48 -35.44
C PRO A 112 -3.71 1.34 -35.67
N GLN A 113 -4.25 1.27 -36.89
CA GLN A 113 -5.16 0.22 -37.34
C GLN A 113 -4.49 -1.17 -37.36
#